data_AF-A0A0K1ZTS1-F1
#
_entry.id   AF-A0A0K1ZTS1-F1
#
_cell.length_a   1.000
_cell.length_b   1.000
_cell.length_c   1.000
_cell.angle_alpha   90.00
_cell.angle_beta   90.00
_cell.angle_gamma   90.00
#
_symmetry.space_group_name_H-M   'P 1'
#
loop_
_entity.id
_entity.type
_entity.pdbx_description
1 polymer ?
#
loop_
_entity_poly.entity_id
_entity_poly.type
_entity_poly.pdbx_seq_one_letter_code
_entity_poly.pdbx_strand_id
1 'polypeptide(L)'
;MARRLSLSTPLIVALLAGCAPAVPVQDAHLNVLASPVQPVRVLQRTVIVQLPTGYKRKLAEGSRWRPVGSLPQGEVLRPVDGIFTIVGRQVHEAYLVVSGVDLMGFYLPGEEHFSPLDSPLSLTFGEH
;
A
#
# COMPACT_ATOMS: atom_id res chain seq x y z
N MET A 1 -27.67 -21.09 -60.52
CA MET A 1 -28.60 -20.77 -59.42
C MET A 1 -28.12 -21.53 -58.19
N ALA A 2 -27.81 -20.81 -57.10
CA ALA A 2 -27.67 -21.26 -55.69
C ALA A 2 -26.56 -22.31 -55.34
N ARG A 3 -25.77 -22.20 -54.26
CA ARG A 3 -25.57 -21.21 -53.19
C ARG A 3 -24.23 -21.55 -52.53
N ARG A 4 -23.31 -20.59 -52.42
CA ARG A 4 -22.02 -20.77 -51.71
C ARG A 4 -22.31 -20.81 -50.20
N LEU A 5 -22.03 -21.94 -49.55
CA LEU A 5 -22.03 -22.03 -48.08
C LEU A 5 -20.72 -21.46 -47.58
N SER A 6 -20.73 -20.16 -47.29
CA SER A 6 -19.64 -19.48 -46.59
C SER A 6 -19.65 -19.97 -45.14
N LEU A 7 -18.65 -20.77 -44.76
CA LEU A 7 -18.42 -21.17 -43.37
C LEU A 7 -17.88 -19.95 -42.62
N SER A 8 -18.78 -19.22 -41.96
CA SER A 8 -18.45 -18.09 -41.10
C SER A 8 -17.73 -18.60 -39.85
N THR A 9 -16.41 -18.40 -39.80
CA THR A 9 -15.56 -18.59 -38.62
C THR A 9 -16.08 -17.69 -37.48
N PRO A 10 -16.47 -18.22 -36.31
CA PRO A 10 -16.79 -17.37 -35.18
C PRO A 10 -15.51 -16.69 -34.69
N LEU A 11 -15.41 -15.38 -34.92
CA LEU A 11 -14.37 -14.52 -34.37
C LEU A 11 -14.55 -14.48 -32.85
N ILE A 12 -13.69 -15.21 -32.13
CA ILE A 12 -13.59 -15.17 -30.68
C ILE A 12 -13.16 -13.76 -30.27
N VAL A 13 -14.09 -12.96 -29.75
CA VAL A 13 -13.78 -11.68 -29.10
C VAL A 13 -13.49 -11.97 -27.63
N ALA A 14 -12.23 -12.26 -27.32
CA ALA A 14 -11.73 -12.23 -25.94
C ALA A 14 -11.53 -10.75 -25.54
N LEU A 15 -12.59 -10.12 -25.04
CA LEU A 15 -12.50 -8.77 -24.47
C LEU A 15 -11.68 -8.81 -23.17
N LEU A 16 -10.53 -8.14 -23.21
CA LEU A 16 -9.63 -7.92 -22.07
C LEU A 16 -10.32 -7.08 -20.99
N ALA A 17 -10.85 -7.73 -19.96
CA ALA A 17 -11.25 -7.08 -18.72
C ALA A 17 -10.03 -6.86 -17.81
N GLY A 18 -9.13 -5.94 -18.19
CA GLY A 18 -7.98 -5.55 -17.40
C GLY A 18 -8.26 -4.37 -16.48
N CYS A 19 -9.21 -4.49 -15.55
CA CYS A 19 -9.38 -3.46 -14.52
C CYS A 19 -8.21 -3.51 -13.54
N ALA A 20 -7.69 -2.34 -13.15
CA ALA A 20 -6.68 -2.27 -12.08
C ALA A 20 -7.27 -2.84 -10.78
N PRO A 21 -6.53 -3.69 -10.06
CA PRO A 21 -7.00 -4.26 -8.80
C PRO A 21 -7.14 -3.16 -7.74
N ALA A 22 -8.16 -3.28 -6.89
CA ALA A 22 -8.28 -2.45 -5.70
C ALA A 22 -7.22 -2.85 -4.67
N VAL A 23 -6.81 -1.89 -3.82
CA VAL A 23 -5.97 -2.18 -2.66
C VAL A 23 -6.77 -3.06 -1.68
N PRO A 24 -6.26 -4.23 -1.25
CA PRO A 24 -6.95 -5.05 -0.26
C PRO A 24 -6.95 -4.32 1.09
N VAL A 25 -8.09 -4.35 1.80
CA VAL A 25 -8.29 -3.66 3.06
C VAL A 25 -9.02 -4.51 4.10
N GLN A 26 -8.78 -4.20 5.36
CA GLN A 26 -9.42 -4.73 6.56
C GLN A 26 -9.82 -3.56 7.45
N ASP A 27 -10.92 -3.65 8.19
CA ASP A 27 -11.31 -2.63 9.17
C ASP A 27 -10.21 -2.41 10.21
N ALA A 28 -9.90 -1.15 10.52
CA ALA A 28 -8.83 -0.81 11.45
C ALA A 28 -9.18 0.40 12.33
N HIS A 29 -9.18 0.19 13.65
CA HIS A 29 -9.30 1.27 14.61
C HIS A 29 -7.94 1.63 15.17
N LEU A 30 -7.47 2.83 14.83
CA LEU A 30 -6.19 3.35 15.31
C LEU A 30 -6.27 3.65 16.81
N ASN A 31 -5.44 2.97 17.60
CA ASN A 31 -5.21 3.40 18.98
C ASN A 31 -4.21 4.56 18.98
N VAL A 32 -4.71 5.79 19.12
CA VAL A 32 -3.92 7.01 19.00
C VAL A 32 -3.01 7.19 20.22
N LEU A 33 -1.76 7.59 20.00
CA LEU A 33 -0.84 7.94 21.08
C LEU A 33 -1.29 9.23 21.76
N ALA A 34 -1.34 9.24 23.10
CA ALA A 34 -1.75 10.40 23.88
C ALA A 34 -0.79 11.61 23.78
N SER A 35 0.49 11.37 23.48
CA SER A 35 1.49 12.42 23.33
C SER A 35 1.84 12.67 21.86
N PRO A 36 1.75 13.91 21.36
CA PRO A 36 2.12 14.26 19.99
C PRO A 36 3.64 14.33 19.77
N VAL A 37 4.45 14.34 20.84
CA VAL A 37 5.91 14.50 20.78
C VAL A 37 6.57 13.12 20.71
N GLN A 38 6.42 12.46 19.57
CA GLN A 38 7.13 11.22 19.28
C GLN A 38 8.39 11.51 18.44
N PRO A 39 9.53 10.84 18.72
CA PRO A 39 10.75 11.03 17.96
C PRO A 39 10.53 10.63 16.49
N VAL A 40 11.12 11.40 15.59
CA VAL A 40 11.06 11.13 14.15
C VAL A 40 12.07 10.05 13.82
N ARG A 41 11.61 9.02 13.12
CA ARG A 41 12.45 7.94 12.58
C ARG A 41 12.80 8.25 11.14
N VAL A 42 14.08 8.08 10.80
CA VAL A 42 14.57 8.34 9.44
C VAL A 42 14.96 7.04 8.77
N LEU A 43 14.38 6.76 7.61
CA LEU A 43 14.67 5.53 6.88
C LEU A 43 16.10 5.56 6.34
N GLN A 44 16.90 4.58 6.69
CA GLN A 44 18.35 4.54 6.42
C GLN A 44 18.70 3.99 5.03
N ARG A 45 17.74 3.39 4.33
CA ARG A 45 17.93 2.87 2.98
C ARG A 45 16.66 2.98 2.16
N THR A 46 16.81 3.15 0.85
CA THR A 46 15.66 3.07 -0.07
C THR A 46 15.11 1.64 -0.10
N VAL A 47 13.80 1.52 0.01
CA VAL A 47 13.07 0.24 -0.07
C VAL A 47 12.00 0.34 -1.15
N ILE A 48 11.91 -0.69 -2.01
CA ILE A 48 10.86 -0.80 -3.02
C ILE A 48 9.82 -1.80 -2.50
N VAL A 49 8.63 -1.29 -2.20
CA VAL A 49 7.49 -2.08 -1.74
C VAL A 49 6.71 -2.56 -2.95
N GLN A 50 6.50 -3.86 -3.06
CA GLN A 50 5.56 -4.45 -4.00
C GLN A 50 4.19 -4.52 -3.32
N LEU A 51 3.20 -3.83 -3.87
CA LEU A 51 1.82 -3.88 -3.38
C LEU A 51 1.12 -5.13 -3.93
N PRO A 52 0.12 -5.69 -3.21
CA PRO A 52 -0.72 -6.79 -3.71
C PRO A 52 -1.45 -6.44 -5.01
N THR A 53 -1.60 -5.14 -5.29
CA THR A 53 -2.17 -4.62 -6.54
C THR A 53 -1.26 -4.78 -7.76
N GLY A 54 -0.01 -5.23 -7.57
CA GLY A 54 1.00 -5.32 -8.63
C GLY A 54 1.80 -4.02 -8.82
N TYR A 55 1.37 -2.90 -8.24
CA TYR A 55 2.12 -1.64 -8.29
C TYR A 55 3.32 -1.64 -7.32
N LYS A 56 4.34 -0.85 -7.66
CA LYS A 56 5.51 -0.64 -6.81
C LYS A 56 5.48 0.75 -6.18
N ARG A 57 5.92 0.83 -4.93
CA ARG A 57 6.07 2.10 -4.22
C ARG A 57 7.46 2.23 -3.61
N LYS A 58 8.10 3.37 -3.84
CA LYS A 58 9.41 3.69 -3.25
C LYS A 58 9.21 4.33 -1.88
N LEU A 59 9.82 3.74 -0.86
CA LEU A 59 10.14 4.39 0.41
C LEU A 59 11.58 4.90 0.29
N ALA A 60 11.75 6.21 0.20
CA ALA A 60 13.06 6.80 -0.04
C ALA A 60 13.93 6.78 1.23
N GLU A 61 15.22 6.54 1.07
CA GLU A 61 16.22 6.87 2.09
C GLU A 61 16.09 8.34 2.51
N GLY A 62 16.29 8.61 3.80
CA GLY A 62 16.11 9.93 4.38
C GLY A 62 14.66 10.31 4.65
N SER A 63 13.67 9.51 4.21
CA SER A 63 12.27 9.79 4.52
C SER A 63 12.00 9.72 6.02
N ARG A 64 11.25 10.71 6.52
CA ARG A 64 10.99 10.94 7.94
C ARG A 64 9.59 10.46 8.31
N TRP A 65 9.50 9.68 9.38
CA TRP A 65 8.26 9.05 9.83
C TRP A 65 8.07 9.25 11.33
N ARG A 66 6.85 9.62 11.75
CA ARG A 66 6.53 9.87 13.15
C ARG A 66 5.50 8.87 13.66
N PRO A 67 5.75 8.19 14.79
CA PRO A 67 4.73 7.39 15.45
C PRO A 67 3.47 8.19 15.78
N VAL A 68 2.29 7.61 15.52
CA VAL A 68 1.00 8.24 15.81
C VAL A 68 0.03 7.35 16.59
N GLY A 69 0.28 6.05 16.64
CA GLY A 69 -0.64 5.09 17.20
C GLY A 69 -0.19 3.67 16.97
N SER A 70 -1.08 2.73 17.23
CA SER A 70 -0.88 1.33 16.91
C SER A 70 -2.17 0.66 16.43
N LEU A 71 -1.96 -0.44 15.70
CA LEU A 71 -2.95 -1.44 15.33
C LEU A 71 -2.48 -2.80 15.87
N PRO A 72 -3.32 -3.86 15.88
CA PRO A 72 -2.88 -5.20 16.24
C PRO A 72 -1.66 -5.71 15.45
N GLN A 73 -1.49 -5.23 14.21
CA GLN A 73 -0.40 -5.61 13.31
C GLN A 73 0.90 -4.84 13.55
N GLY A 74 0.88 -3.74 14.30
CA GLY A 74 2.09 -2.95 14.57
C GLY A 74 1.85 -1.48 14.89
N GLU A 75 2.94 -0.76 15.08
CA GLU A 75 2.97 0.69 15.28
C GLU A 75 2.70 1.42 13.96
N VAL A 76 1.89 2.48 14.02
CA VAL A 76 1.55 3.30 12.86
C VAL A 76 2.45 4.52 12.80
N LEU A 77 3.15 4.68 11.67
CA LEU A 77 4.08 5.78 11.43
C LEU A 77 3.55 6.67 10.30
N ARG A 78 3.25 7.93 10.61
CA ARG A 78 2.82 8.92 9.61
C ARG A 78 4.03 9.56 8.91
N PRO A 79 3.96 9.92 7.62
CA PRO A 79 5.00 10.70 6.98
C PRO A 79 5.10 12.09 7.63
N VAL A 80 6.32 12.62 7.74
CA VAL A 80 6.56 13.98 8.24
C VAL A 80 6.62 15.00 7.11
N ASP A 81 7.23 14.65 5.98
CA ASP A 81 7.53 15.57 4.88
C ASP A 81 6.51 15.48 3.74
N GLY A 82 5.23 15.67 4.06
CA GLY A 82 4.12 15.65 3.09
C GLY A 82 3.28 14.38 3.14
N ILE A 83 2.58 14.09 2.03
CA ILE A 83 1.62 12.99 1.93
C ILE A 83 2.29 11.81 1.24
N PHE A 84 2.21 10.63 1.85
CA PHE A 84 2.59 9.37 1.23
C PHE A 84 1.35 8.63 0.76
N THR A 85 1.39 8.09 -0.46
CA THR A 85 0.28 7.37 -1.05
C THR A 85 0.66 6.00 -1.59
N ILE A 86 -0.31 5.09 -1.62
CA ILE A 86 -0.27 3.81 -2.31
C ILE A 86 -1.37 3.75 -3.39
N VAL A 87 -1.20 2.86 -4.36
CA VAL A 87 -2.04 2.85 -5.57
C VAL A 87 -2.60 1.45 -5.86
N GLY A 88 -3.87 1.43 -6.22
CA GLY A 88 -4.57 0.34 -6.89
C GLY A 88 -5.49 0.91 -7.96
N ARG A 89 -6.78 0.57 -7.92
CA ARG A 89 -7.82 1.26 -8.70
C ARG A 89 -7.96 2.74 -8.32
N GLN A 90 -7.62 3.09 -7.09
CA GLN A 90 -7.61 4.45 -6.57
C GLN A 90 -6.26 4.75 -5.89
N VAL A 91 -6.01 6.03 -5.63
CA VAL A 91 -4.86 6.50 -4.84
C VAL A 91 -5.34 6.72 -3.41
N HIS A 92 -4.62 6.17 -2.45
CA HIS A 92 -4.94 6.27 -1.02
C HIS A 92 -3.78 6.92 -0.28
N GLU A 93 -4.07 7.84 0.64
CA GLU A 93 -3.10 8.24 1.65
C GLU A 93 -2.75 7.04 2.53
N ALA A 94 -1.48 6.92 2.92
CA ALA A 94 -0.99 5.73 3.61
C ALA A 94 0.07 6.07 4.66
N TYR A 95 -0.10 5.50 5.85
CA TYR A 95 0.88 5.49 6.93
C TYR A 95 1.48 4.09 7.04
N LEU A 96 2.75 3.99 7.44
CA LEU A 96 3.40 2.67 7.58
C LEU A 96 2.84 1.96 8.82
N VAL A 97 2.63 0.66 8.74
CA VAL A 97 2.35 -0.20 9.90
C VAL A 97 3.55 -1.12 10.08
N VAL A 98 4.28 -0.94 11.18
CA VAL A 98 5.57 -1.61 11.43
C VAL A 98 5.50 -2.42 12.71
N SER A 99 5.93 -3.68 12.65
CA SER A 99 6.14 -4.52 13.84
C SER A 99 7.62 -4.83 13.97
N GLY A 100 8.24 -4.34 15.05
CA GLY A 100 9.69 -4.36 15.20
C GLY A 100 10.37 -3.55 14.08
N VAL A 101 11.01 -4.25 13.15
CA VAL A 101 11.67 -3.65 11.98
C VAL A 101 10.95 -3.96 10.66
N ASP A 102 9.88 -4.75 10.69
CA ASP A 102 9.22 -5.21 9.48
C ASP A 102 7.98 -4.39 9.16
N LEU A 103 7.91 -3.91 7.92
CA LEU A 103 6.72 -3.30 7.35
C LEU A 103 5.68 -4.39 7.08
N MET A 104 4.55 -4.30 7.77
CA MET A 104 3.43 -5.25 7.66
C MET A 104 2.39 -4.81 6.64
N GLY A 105 2.29 -3.51 6.38
CA GLY A 105 1.24 -2.94 5.56
C GLY A 105 1.13 -1.43 5.74
N PHE A 106 -0.04 -0.91 5.38
CA PHE A 106 -0.35 0.50 5.44
C PHE A 106 -1.68 0.74 6.15
N TYR A 107 -1.72 1.76 7.01
CA TYR A 107 -2.96 2.29 7.54
C TYR A 107 -3.44 3.43 6.63
N LEU A 108 -4.71 3.40 6.24
CA LEU A 108 -5.35 4.36 5.36
C LEU A 108 -6.21 5.30 6.23
N PRO A 109 -5.71 6.51 6.54
CA PRO A 109 -6.33 7.37 7.56
C PRO A 109 -7.66 7.97 7.12
N GLY A 110 -7.90 8.13 5.81
CA GLY A 110 -9.18 8.65 5.31
C GLY A 110 -10.32 7.65 5.40
N GLU A 111 -9.98 6.36 5.39
CA GLU A 111 -10.94 5.26 5.32
C GLU A 111 -10.96 4.39 6.57
N GLU A 112 -10.08 4.64 7.55
CA GLU A 112 -9.90 3.81 8.76
C GLU A 112 -9.69 2.32 8.46
N HIS A 113 -8.86 2.05 7.45
CA HIS A 113 -8.56 0.69 7.01
C HIS A 113 -7.08 0.34 7.18
N PHE A 114 -6.81 -0.95 7.35
CA PHE A 114 -5.49 -1.55 7.22
C PHE A 114 -5.38 -2.29 5.89
N SER A 115 -4.34 -1.99 5.12
CA SER A 115 -3.98 -2.70 3.90
C SER A 115 -2.71 -3.55 4.12
N PRO A 116 -2.81 -4.88 4.12
CA PRO A 116 -1.64 -5.75 4.34
C PRO A 116 -0.72 -5.82 3.12
N LEU A 117 0.57 -6.07 3.36
CA LEU A 117 1.47 -6.61 2.34
C LEU A 117 1.32 -8.12 2.24
N ASP A 118 1.63 -8.68 1.07
CA ASP A 118 1.67 -10.14 0.86
C ASP A 118 2.76 -10.82 1.70
N SER A 119 3.84 -10.08 2.01
CA SER A 119 4.92 -10.54 2.87
C SER A 119 5.55 -9.35 3.61
N PRO A 120 5.95 -9.52 4.88
CA PRO A 120 6.64 -8.47 5.62
C PRO A 120 7.94 -8.05 4.94
N LEU A 121 8.29 -6.77 5.07
CA LEU A 121 9.49 -6.20 4.45
C LEU A 121 10.34 -5.44 5.47
N SER A 122 11.57 -5.88 5.69
CA SER A 122 12.44 -5.27 6.71
C SER A 122 12.88 -3.86 6.33
N LEU A 123 12.53 -2.92 7.20
CA LEU A 123 12.97 -1.54 7.20
C LEU A 123 14.19 -1.38 8.12
N THR A 124 14.90 -0.27 7.97
CA THR A 124 15.94 0.12 8.92
C THR A 124 15.79 1.60 9.16
N PHE A 125 15.45 1.93 10.40
CA PHE A 125 15.33 3.30 10.86
C PHE A 125 16.56 3.67 11.69
N GLY A 126 16.93 4.94 11.62
CA GLY A 126 17.87 5.57 12.52
C GLY A 126 17.23 6.76 13.21
N GLU A 127 17.89 7.24 14.25
CA GLU A 127 17.58 8.51 14.91
C GLU A 127 18.26 9.66 14.16
N HIS A 128 17.75 10.87 14.31
CA HIS A 128 18.28 12.07 13.67
C HIS A 128 18.30 13.24 14.64
#